data_AF-A0A354ETS4-F1
#
_entry.id   AF-A0A354ETS4-F1
#
_cell.length_a   1.000
_cell.length_b   1.000
_cell.length_c   1.000
_cell.angle_alpha   90.00
_cell.angle_beta   90.00
_cell.angle_gamma   90.00
#
_symmetry.space_group_name_H-M   'P 1'
#
loop_
_entity.id
_entity.type
_entity.pdbx_description
1 polymer ?
#
loop_
_entity_poly.entity_id
_entity_poly.type
_entity_poly.pdbx_seq_one_letter_code
_entity_poly.pdbx_strand_id
1 'polypeptide(L)'
;MTPVRIIRDQFAAIGYADDAILVDYAFADVLSSAADTQTVALAAFTQTPPSYRTAAFGVVQCESGPSDLTPYRALGAPAIFVISGENVELWQVKADGPQRRLATARVDDLATLFAQNAEHWNPKAVHRAKAITPQAPGGQLDFIDIGLMVAIEGEVHVKLDQLLRQTLSGVLDARGRPNIDARVLFQATFRFLAAKILADRGHGAALVWDGDDVRSVLEGIEAYYGLGGPSLAASSRALAILDEVWRGIRGGINFRNISADDLAFVYENTFVTSEVRAELGTHSTPRQMAEHVVRRLELWRKTERCKVYEPFTGAG
;
A
#
# COMPACT_ATOMS: atom_id res chain seq x y z
N MET A 1 26.45 13.69 -11.95
CA MET A 1 25.12 13.06 -11.78
C MET A 1 24.78 13.07 -10.30
N THR A 2 23.50 13.21 -9.91
CA THR A 2 23.13 13.16 -8.49
C THR A 2 23.20 11.71 -7.97
N PRO A 3 23.59 11.47 -6.69
CA PRO A 3 23.65 10.12 -6.12
C PRO A 3 22.34 9.33 -6.24
N VAL A 4 21.19 10.00 -6.06
CA VAL A 4 19.85 9.41 -6.20
C VAL A 4 19.63 8.84 -7.61
N ARG A 5 20.07 9.55 -8.66
CA ARG A 5 19.95 9.09 -10.04
C ARG A 5 20.83 7.87 -10.31
N ILE A 6 22.04 7.84 -9.74
CA ILE A 6 22.94 6.67 -9.86
C ILE A 6 22.26 5.45 -9.23
N ILE A 7 21.71 5.57 -8.01
CA ILE A 7 21.01 4.46 -7.34
C ILE A 7 19.79 3.99 -8.16
N ARG A 8 19.01 4.91 -8.75
CA ARG A 8 17.93 4.55 -9.67
C ARG A 8 18.43 3.70 -10.83
N ASP A 9 19.48 4.15 -11.52
CA ASP A 9 20.04 3.44 -12.67
C ASP A 9 20.56 2.05 -12.25
N GLN A 10 21.12 1.92 -11.04
CA GLN A 10 21.53 0.63 -10.49
C GLN A 10 20.36 -0.30 -10.16
N PHE A 11 19.24 0.22 -9.63
CA PHE A 11 18.03 -0.60 -9.45
C PHE A 11 17.50 -1.15 -10.77
N ALA A 12 17.45 -0.32 -11.82
CA ALA A 12 17.06 -0.77 -13.15
C ALA A 12 18.01 -1.86 -13.68
N ALA A 13 19.32 -1.70 -13.47
CA ALA A 13 20.33 -2.67 -13.90
C ALA A 13 20.18 -4.06 -13.23
N ILE A 14 19.70 -4.12 -11.98
CA ILE A 14 19.45 -5.39 -11.27
C ILE A 14 18.01 -5.92 -11.45
N GLY A 15 17.24 -5.33 -12.37
CA GLY A 15 15.98 -5.88 -12.88
C GLY A 15 14.70 -5.29 -12.30
N TYR A 16 14.75 -4.18 -11.56
CA TYR A 16 13.54 -3.43 -11.20
C TYR A 16 12.96 -2.75 -12.44
N ALA A 17 11.63 -2.81 -12.59
CA ALA A 17 10.95 -2.12 -13.68
C ALA A 17 10.96 -0.60 -13.45
N ASP A 18 11.05 0.19 -14.53
CA ASP A 18 11.12 1.65 -14.44
C ASP A 18 9.90 2.27 -13.75
N ASP A 19 8.71 1.70 -13.97
CA ASP A 19 7.45 2.10 -13.34
C ASP A 19 7.32 1.64 -11.87
N ALA A 20 8.22 0.78 -11.42
CA ALA A 20 8.35 0.33 -10.04
C ALA A 20 9.46 1.08 -9.27
N ILE A 21 10.13 2.05 -9.89
CA ILE A 21 11.12 2.91 -9.23
C ILE A 21 10.58 4.35 -9.21
N LEU A 22 10.09 4.78 -8.04
CA LEU A 22 9.40 6.05 -7.87
C LEU A 22 10.28 7.07 -7.17
N VAL A 23 10.40 8.26 -7.75
CA VAL A 23 11.05 9.43 -7.13
C VAL A 23 10.07 10.19 -6.26
N ASP A 24 10.58 10.87 -5.23
CA ASP A 24 9.80 11.71 -4.30
C ASP A 24 8.55 10.98 -3.78
N TYR A 25 8.76 9.73 -3.35
CA TYR A 25 7.66 8.85 -2.98
C TYR A 25 7.17 9.19 -1.56
N ALA A 26 5.91 9.61 -1.47
CA ALA A 26 5.24 9.94 -0.23
C ALA A 26 4.40 8.77 0.30
N PHE A 27 4.38 8.56 1.62
CA PHE A 27 3.58 7.55 2.28
C PHE A 27 3.22 7.99 3.70
N ALA A 28 2.14 7.46 4.27
CA ALA A 28 1.80 7.71 5.67
C ALA A 28 2.70 6.90 6.61
N ASP A 29 3.27 7.54 7.63
CA ASP A 29 3.91 6.84 8.74
C ASP A 29 2.87 6.26 9.69
N VAL A 30 2.22 5.19 9.24
CA VAL A 30 1.16 4.51 9.99
C VAL A 30 1.61 3.93 11.33
N LEU A 31 2.91 3.82 11.59
CA LEU A 31 3.43 3.35 12.89
C LEU A 31 3.51 4.49 13.91
N SER A 32 3.46 5.75 13.46
CA SER A 32 3.32 6.91 14.34
C SER A 32 1.87 7.15 14.73
N SER A 33 1.65 7.80 15.88
CA SER A 33 0.31 8.18 16.32
C SER A 33 -0.35 9.17 15.36
N ALA A 34 0.39 10.16 14.88
CA ALA A 34 -0.10 11.20 13.97
C ALA A 34 -0.36 10.69 12.54
N ALA A 35 0.32 9.62 12.11
CA ALA A 35 0.29 9.14 10.73
C ALA A 35 0.68 10.19 9.69
N ASP A 36 1.68 11.01 10.05
CA ASP A 36 2.20 12.07 9.19
C ASP A 36 2.73 11.50 7.86
N THR A 37 2.59 12.28 6.80
CA THR A 37 3.12 11.89 5.49
C THR A 37 4.63 12.08 5.47
N GLN A 38 5.36 10.98 5.28
CA GLN A 38 6.80 10.95 5.07
C GLN A 38 7.12 10.86 3.58
N THR A 39 8.31 11.31 3.21
CA THR A 39 8.79 11.26 1.81
C THR A 39 10.19 10.68 1.76
N VAL A 40 10.44 9.83 0.76
CA VAL A 40 11.77 9.35 0.40
C VAL A 40 12.15 9.87 -1.00
N ALA A 41 13.43 10.16 -1.21
CA ALA A 41 13.92 10.67 -2.50
C ALA A 41 13.71 9.65 -3.63
N LEU A 42 13.75 8.36 -3.29
CA LEU A 42 13.48 7.25 -4.19
C LEU A 42 12.92 6.05 -3.42
N ALA A 43 11.98 5.32 -4.01
CA ALA A 43 11.52 4.03 -3.53
C ALA A 43 11.48 3.03 -4.69
N ALA A 44 12.07 1.86 -4.49
CA ALA A 44 12.02 0.75 -5.43
C ALA A 44 11.04 -0.32 -4.93
N PHE A 45 10.13 -0.76 -5.80
CA PHE A 45 9.12 -1.77 -5.51
C PHE A 45 9.38 -3.03 -6.34
N THR A 46 9.18 -4.19 -5.73
CA THR A 46 9.31 -5.49 -6.39
C THR A 46 8.32 -5.71 -7.53
N GLN A 47 7.17 -5.02 -7.45
CA GLN A 47 6.11 -5.04 -8.46
C GLN A 47 5.17 -3.85 -8.26
N THR A 48 4.38 -3.53 -9.28
CA THR A 48 3.26 -2.60 -9.22
C THR A 48 1.95 -3.34 -8.89
N PRO A 49 0.98 -2.71 -8.20
CA PRO A 49 1.07 -1.34 -7.66
C PRO A 49 1.99 -1.24 -6.42
N PRO A 50 2.52 -0.03 -6.14
CA PRO A 50 3.27 0.25 -4.92
C PRO A 50 2.45 -0.01 -3.66
N SER A 51 3.10 -0.62 -2.66
CA SER A 51 2.59 -0.79 -1.30
C SER A 51 3.74 -1.16 -0.35
N TYR A 52 3.50 -1.12 0.96
CA TYR A 52 4.48 -1.56 1.95
C TYR A 52 4.87 -3.03 1.76
N ARG A 53 3.99 -3.86 1.18
CA ARG A 53 4.28 -5.27 0.85
C ARG A 53 5.24 -5.39 -0.32
N THR A 54 5.12 -4.53 -1.33
CA THR A 54 5.96 -4.60 -2.53
C THR A 54 7.24 -3.77 -2.41
N ALA A 55 7.33 -2.85 -1.45
CA ALA A 55 8.51 -2.01 -1.22
C ALA A 55 9.78 -2.84 -0.96
N ALA A 56 10.84 -2.62 -1.74
CA ALA A 56 12.11 -3.33 -1.61
C ALA A 56 13.18 -2.46 -0.95
N PHE A 57 13.31 -1.22 -1.42
CA PHE A 57 14.33 -0.29 -0.95
C PHE A 57 13.77 1.14 -0.91
N GLY A 58 14.19 1.90 0.09
CA GLY A 58 14.02 3.35 0.14
C GLY A 58 15.36 4.06 -0.01
N VAL A 59 15.35 5.32 -0.43
CA VAL A 59 16.53 6.19 -0.47
C VAL A 59 16.18 7.51 0.20
N VAL A 60 16.98 7.89 1.20
CA VAL A 60 16.86 9.17 1.91
C VAL A 60 18.16 9.96 1.75
N GLN A 61 18.02 11.28 1.73
CA GLN A 61 19.16 12.20 1.72
C GLN A 61 19.20 12.93 3.07
N CYS A 62 20.36 12.94 3.71
CA CYS A 62 20.56 13.62 4.99
C CYS A 62 21.82 14.50 4.91
N GLU A 63 21.78 15.67 5.55
CA GLU A 63 22.92 16.59 5.58
C GLU A 63 24.05 16.10 6.51
N SER A 64 23.67 15.38 7.57
CA SER A 64 24.54 14.65 8.49
C SER A 64 23.92 13.27 8.66
N GLY A 65 24.71 12.20 8.76
CA GLY A 65 24.24 10.79 8.77
C GLY A 65 23.00 10.51 9.64
N PRO A 66 22.28 9.40 9.40
CA PRO A 66 20.92 9.23 9.90
C PRO A 66 20.91 9.24 11.43
N SER A 67 20.19 10.20 12.03
CA SER A 67 19.94 10.22 13.46
C SER A 67 18.81 9.25 13.85
N ASP A 68 17.84 9.04 12.97
CA ASP A 68 16.73 8.10 13.16
C ASP A 68 16.10 7.68 11.82
N LEU A 69 15.86 6.37 11.64
CA LEU A 69 15.16 5.78 10.50
C LEU A 69 13.73 5.34 10.84
N THR A 70 13.29 5.54 12.08
CA THR A 70 11.97 5.13 12.57
C THR A 70 10.83 5.65 11.70
N PRO A 71 10.81 6.91 11.23
CA PRO A 71 9.72 7.43 10.39
C PRO A 71 9.56 6.70 9.05
N TYR A 72 10.63 6.06 8.57
CA TYR A 72 10.62 5.38 7.27
C TYR A 72 10.22 3.90 7.37
N ARG A 73 9.99 3.38 8.58
CA ARG A 73 9.58 1.98 8.78
C ARG A 73 8.28 1.65 8.05
N ALA A 74 7.32 2.55 8.08
CA ALA A 74 6.03 2.41 7.40
C ALA A 74 6.14 2.31 5.86
N LEU A 75 7.30 2.60 5.26
CA LEU A 75 7.54 2.30 3.85
C LEU A 75 7.44 0.79 3.58
N GLY A 76 7.76 -0.05 4.56
CA GLY A 76 7.80 -1.52 4.43
C GLY A 76 8.98 -2.04 3.61
N ALA A 77 9.91 -1.17 3.21
CA ALA A 77 11.17 -1.57 2.61
C ALA A 77 12.10 -2.16 3.69
N PRO A 78 12.62 -3.39 3.51
CA PRO A 78 13.52 -4.01 4.47
C PRO A 78 14.88 -3.32 4.61
N ALA A 79 15.27 -2.49 3.63
CA ALA A 79 16.49 -1.72 3.72
C ALA A 79 16.34 -0.31 3.10
N ILE A 80 17.07 0.65 3.65
CA ILE A 80 17.07 2.05 3.21
C ILE A 80 18.51 2.50 2.96
N PHE A 81 18.74 3.05 1.77
CA PHE A 81 19.97 3.77 1.46
C PHE A 81 19.89 5.18 2.03
N VAL A 82 20.91 5.57 2.79
CA VAL A 82 21.08 6.91 3.34
C VAL A 82 22.26 7.56 2.66
N ILE A 83 22.00 8.66 1.96
CA ILE A 83 23.03 9.45 1.26
C ILE A 83 23.43 10.63 2.16
N SER A 84 24.72 10.72 2.48
CA SER A 84 25.32 11.83 3.22
C SER A 84 26.57 12.31 2.48
N GLY A 85 26.41 13.35 1.65
CA GLY A 85 27.47 13.83 0.75
C GLY A 85 27.84 12.76 -0.28
N GLU A 86 29.11 12.33 -0.29
CA GLU A 86 29.63 11.26 -1.17
C GLU A 86 29.53 9.85 -0.57
N ASN A 87 29.09 9.73 0.69
CA ASN A 87 28.94 8.45 1.36
C ASN A 87 27.49 7.97 1.25
N VAL A 88 27.34 6.67 0.98
CA VAL A 88 26.07 5.97 0.95
C VAL A 88 26.14 4.80 1.92
N GLU A 89 25.21 4.76 2.86
CA GLU A 89 25.06 3.67 3.80
C GLU A 89 23.76 2.93 3.54
N LEU A 90 23.78 1.60 3.58
CA LEU A 90 22.58 0.78 3.53
C LEU A 90 22.23 0.32 4.93
N TRP A 91 21.04 0.64 5.40
CA TRP A 91 20.56 0.32 6.73
C TRP A 91 19.41 -0.67 6.67
N GLN A 92 19.44 -1.67 7.55
CA GLN A 92 18.35 -2.59 7.77
C GLN A 92 17.23 -1.89 8.53
N VAL A 93 16.01 -2.03 8.03
CA VAL A 93 14.80 -1.56 8.71
C VAL A 93 14.18 -2.73 9.47
N LYS A 94 13.94 -2.52 10.76
CA LYS A 94 13.37 -3.52 11.68
C LYS A 94 12.12 -2.98 12.36
N ALA A 95 11.26 -3.88 12.83
CA ALA A 95 10.11 -3.55 13.67
C ALA A 95 10.56 -3.04 15.04
N ASP A 96 11.56 -3.71 15.61
CA ASP A 96 12.10 -3.43 16.93
C ASP A 96 13.62 -3.71 16.97
N GLY A 97 14.30 -3.16 17.98
CA GLY A 97 15.72 -3.33 18.21
C GLY A 97 16.62 -2.32 17.50
N PRO A 98 17.94 -2.45 17.67
CA PRO A 98 18.91 -1.49 17.15
C PRO A 98 18.97 -1.55 15.61
N GLN A 99 19.05 -0.36 15.00
CA GLN A 99 19.30 -0.22 13.57
C GLN A 99 20.65 -0.86 13.22
N ARG A 100 20.65 -1.70 12.17
CA ARG A 100 21.86 -2.41 11.72
C ARG A 100 22.27 -1.87 10.37
N ARG A 101 23.50 -1.35 10.26
CA ARG A 101 24.09 -1.03 8.96
C ARG A 101 24.51 -2.32 8.24
N LEU A 102 24.07 -2.48 7.01
CA LEU A 102 24.34 -3.63 6.15
C LEU A 102 25.54 -3.40 5.25
N ALA A 103 25.69 -2.19 4.72
CA ALA A 103 26.80 -1.84 3.84
C ALA A 103 27.12 -0.34 3.91
N THR A 104 28.33 0.01 3.50
CA THR A 104 28.78 1.39 3.27
C THR A 104 29.56 1.42 1.97
N ALA A 105 29.31 2.41 1.13
CA ALA A 105 30.01 2.63 -0.12
C ALA A 105 30.13 4.13 -0.42
N ARG A 106 31.08 4.51 -1.27
CA ARG A 106 31.07 5.83 -1.89
C ARG A 106 30.13 5.83 -3.09
N VAL A 107 29.67 7.01 -3.50
CA VAL A 107 28.82 7.16 -4.70
C VAL A 107 29.44 6.51 -5.93
N ASP A 108 30.76 6.64 -6.11
CA ASP A 108 31.49 6.06 -7.24
C ASP A 108 31.56 4.52 -7.21
N ASP A 109 31.40 3.92 -6.03
CA ASP A 109 31.48 2.46 -5.82
C ASP A 109 30.11 1.78 -5.87
N LEU A 110 29.02 2.53 -6.07
CA LEU A 110 27.65 1.99 -6.06
C LEU A 110 27.43 0.92 -7.11
N ALA A 111 28.00 1.06 -8.31
CA ALA A 111 27.88 0.05 -9.36
C ALA A 111 28.47 -1.30 -8.92
N THR A 112 29.63 -1.26 -8.26
CA THR A 112 30.29 -2.46 -7.71
C THR A 112 29.46 -3.08 -6.59
N LEU A 113 28.93 -2.26 -5.67
CA LEU A 113 28.10 -2.72 -4.56
C LEU A 113 26.84 -3.46 -5.06
N PHE A 114 26.15 -2.89 -6.05
CA PHE A 114 24.96 -3.49 -6.64
C PHE A 114 25.28 -4.78 -7.41
N ALA A 115 26.35 -4.78 -8.21
CA ALA A 115 26.77 -5.97 -8.94
C ALA A 115 27.09 -7.15 -8.01
N GLN A 116 27.77 -6.90 -6.88
CA GLN A 116 28.11 -7.92 -5.88
C GLN A 116 26.87 -8.51 -5.18
N ASN A 117 25.78 -7.76 -5.11
CA ASN A 117 24.56 -8.16 -4.39
C ASN A 117 23.38 -8.48 -5.33
N ALA A 118 23.57 -8.44 -6.65
CA ALA A 118 22.49 -8.53 -7.64
C ALA A 118 21.62 -9.79 -7.49
N GLU A 119 22.21 -10.92 -7.12
CA GLU A 119 21.49 -12.18 -6.88
C GLU A 119 20.49 -12.10 -5.71
N HIS A 120 20.77 -11.26 -4.71
CA HIS A 120 19.95 -11.13 -3.50
C HIS A 120 19.06 -9.87 -3.52
N TRP A 121 19.48 -8.83 -4.25
CA TRP A 121 18.78 -7.54 -4.29
C TRP A 121 17.82 -7.41 -5.47
N ASN A 122 17.83 -8.32 -6.45
CA ASN A 122 16.85 -8.28 -7.54
C ASN A 122 15.40 -8.40 -7.02
N PRO A 123 14.40 -7.89 -7.75
CA PRO A 123 13.03 -7.84 -7.27
C PRO A 123 12.43 -9.20 -6.94
N LYS A 124 12.81 -10.27 -7.65
CA LYS A 124 12.29 -11.63 -7.39
C LYS A 124 12.80 -12.19 -6.06
N ALA A 125 14.09 -11.98 -5.76
CA ALA A 125 14.70 -12.43 -4.51
C ALA A 125 14.08 -11.70 -3.31
N VAL A 126 13.97 -10.38 -3.38
CA VAL A 126 13.36 -9.56 -2.32
C VAL A 126 11.88 -9.92 -2.14
N HIS A 127 11.12 -10.03 -3.24
CA HIS A 127 9.69 -10.37 -3.17
C HIS A 127 9.46 -11.73 -2.50
N ARG A 128 10.24 -12.74 -2.92
CA ARG A 128 10.15 -14.08 -2.35
C ARG A 128 10.43 -14.06 -0.85
N ALA A 129 11.46 -13.34 -0.43
CA ALA A 129 11.83 -13.29 0.97
C ALA A 129 10.80 -12.51 1.83
N LYS A 130 10.08 -11.54 1.24
CA LYS A 130 8.95 -10.87 1.89
C LYS A 130 7.67 -11.73 1.94
N ALA A 131 7.49 -12.65 0.98
CA ALA A 131 6.34 -13.54 0.91
C ALA A 131 6.48 -14.80 1.80
N ILE A 132 7.69 -15.15 2.25
CA ILE A 132 7.91 -16.34 3.07
C ILE A 132 7.50 -16.08 4.53
N THR A 133 6.35 -16.62 4.92
CA THR A 133 5.95 -16.90 6.31
C THR A 133 6.85 -18.01 6.90
N PRO A 134 7.04 -18.12 8.24
CA PRO A 134 8.15 -18.84 8.91
C PRO A 134 8.35 -20.35 8.63
N GLN A 135 7.57 -20.98 7.75
CA GLN A 135 7.56 -22.43 7.53
C GLN A 135 8.05 -22.85 6.12
N ALA A 136 8.89 -22.07 5.44
CA ALA A 136 9.57 -22.53 4.23
C ALA A 136 11.03 -22.90 4.55
N PRO A 137 11.50 -24.13 4.24
CA PRO A 137 12.91 -24.46 4.32
C PRO A 137 13.61 -23.86 3.10
N GLY A 138 14.13 -22.65 3.28
CA GLY A 138 14.85 -21.89 2.27
C GLY A 138 15.18 -20.53 2.85
N GLY A 139 16.45 -20.33 3.20
CA GLY A 139 16.97 -19.25 4.04
C GLY A 139 16.26 -17.91 3.92
N GLN A 140 15.81 -17.40 5.07
CA GLN A 140 15.45 -16.00 5.24
C GLN A 140 16.66 -15.16 4.82
N LEU A 141 16.46 -14.15 3.97
CA LEU A 141 17.50 -13.13 3.78
C LEU A 141 17.67 -12.43 5.12
N ASP A 142 18.89 -12.45 5.68
CA ASP A 142 19.24 -11.97 7.03
C ASP A 142 18.79 -10.55 7.36
N PHE A 143 18.44 -9.76 6.34
CA PHE A 143 18.03 -8.37 6.51
C PHE A 143 16.51 -8.13 6.52
N ILE A 144 15.65 -9.12 6.20
CA ILE A 144 14.20 -8.92 6.20
C ILE A 144 13.61 -9.27 7.57
N ASP A 145 13.01 -8.27 8.21
CA ASP A 145 12.25 -8.42 9.45
C ASP A 145 10.77 -8.67 9.15
N ILE A 146 10.30 -9.90 9.37
CA ILE A 146 8.90 -10.29 9.18
C ILE A 146 7.98 -9.57 10.19
N GLY A 147 8.48 -9.25 11.39
CA GLY A 147 7.72 -8.53 12.40
C GLY A 147 7.31 -7.13 11.93
N LEU A 148 8.09 -6.51 11.04
CA LEU A 148 7.80 -5.18 10.51
C LEU A 148 6.55 -5.21 9.63
N MET A 149 6.40 -6.25 8.81
CA MET A 149 5.24 -6.42 7.92
C MET A 149 3.94 -6.55 8.74
N VAL A 150 3.97 -7.37 9.78
CA VAL A 150 2.82 -7.60 10.67
C VAL A 150 2.47 -6.34 11.45
N ALA A 151 3.47 -5.59 11.93
CA ALA A 151 3.25 -4.33 12.62
C ALA A 151 2.60 -3.27 11.72
N ILE A 152 3.10 -3.09 10.50
CA ILE A 152 2.53 -2.15 9.52
C ILE A 152 1.09 -2.56 9.18
N GLU A 153 0.86 -3.84 8.88
CA GLU A 153 -0.48 -4.35 8.56
C GLU A 153 -1.49 -4.09 9.68
N GLY A 154 -1.12 -4.39 10.92
CA GLY A 154 -1.97 -4.15 12.09
C GLY A 154 -2.36 -2.68 12.24
N GLU A 155 -1.39 -1.77 12.13
CA GLU A 155 -1.65 -0.33 12.27
C GLU A 155 -2.42 0.26 11.08
N VAL A 156 -2.18 -0.22 9.84
CA VAL A 156 -2.98 0.15 8.68
C VAL A 156 -4.45 -0.20 8.92
N HIS A 157 -4.74 -1.42 9.39
CA HIS A 157 -6.11 -1.84 9.67
C HIS A 157 -6.78 -0.99 10.76
N VAL A 158 -6.08 -0.73 11.87
CA VAL A 158 -6.61 0.11 12.95
C VAL A 158 -6.94 1.52 12.45
N LYS A 159 -6.02 2.16 11.74
CA LYS A 159 -6.21 3.54 11.27
C LYS A 159 -7.28 3.64 10.18
N LEU A 160 -7.38 2.66 9.28
CA LEU A 160 -8.43 2.62 8.27
C LEU A 160 -9.82 2.40 8.90
N ASP A 161 -9.95 1.45 9.84
CA ASP A 161 -11.21 1.24 10.56
C ASP A 161 -11.61 2.49 11.36
N GLN A 162 -10.67 3.13 12.05
CA GLN A 162 -10.91 4.37 12.76
C GLN A 162 -11.35 5.50 11.82
N LEU A 163 -10.65 5.71 10.69
CA LEU A 163 -11.00 6.72 9.69
C LEU A 163 -12.43 6.55 9.19
N LEU A 164 -12.81 5.31 8.85
CA LEU A 164 -14.13 5.00 8.35
C LEU A 164 -15.21 5.20 9.41
N ARG A 165 -14.99 4.72 10.64
CA ARG A 165 -15.95 4.94 11.74
C ARG A 165 -16.16 6.41 12.03
N GLN A 166 -15.07 7.19 12.11
CA GLN A 166 -15.14 8.64 12.34
C GLN A 166 -15.90 9.34 11.21
N THR A 167 -15.56 9.03 9.96
CA THR A 167 -16.22 9.61 8.78
C THR A 167 -17.71 9.26 8.74
N LEU A 168 -18.08 8.01 9.05
CA LEU A 168 -19.47 7.57 9.00
C LEU A 168 -20.28 8.02 10.23
N SER A 169 -19.65 8.33 11.36
CA SER A 169 -20.35 8.71 12.59
C SER A 169 -21.25 9.95 12.44
N GLY A 170 -20.89 10.91 11.58
CA GLY A 170 -21.68 12.11 11.32
C GLY A 170 -22.95 11.85 10.49
N VAL A 171 -22.98 10.74 9.75
CA VAL A 171 -24.05 10.42 8.79
C VAL A 171 -24.97 9.28 9.23
N LEU A 172 -24.61 8.60 10.33
CA LEU A 172 -25.40 7.55 10.98
C LEU A 172 -26.18 8.11 12.18
N ASP A 173 -27.42 7.62 12.39
CA ASP A 173 -28.23 7.96 13.57
C ASP A 173 -27.73 7.25 14.85
N ALA A 174 -28.32 7.57 16.01
CA ALA A 174 -27.97 6.96 17.29
C ALA A 174 -28.21 5.43 17.36
N ARG A 175 -28.89 4.85 16.36
CA ARG A 175 -29.13 3.41 16.21
C ARG A 175 -28.23 2.80 15.11
N GLY A 176 -27.28 3.57 14.57
CA GLY A 176 -26.36 3.13 13.50
C GLY A 176 -27.00 3.10 12.11
N ARG A 177 -28.15 3.73 11.90
CA ARG A 177 -28.85 3.72 10.60
C ARG A 177 -28.51 4.97 9.80
N PRO A 178 -28.21 4.85 8.50
CA PRO A 178 -27.86 6.00 7.68
C PRO A 178 -29.06 6.91 7.44
N ASN A 179 -28.79 8.21 7.36
CA ASN A 179 -29.77 9.25 7.04
C ASN A 179 -30.18 9.29 5.56
N ILE A 180 -29.60 8.40 4.75
CA ILE A 180 -29.89 8.12 3.34
C ILE A 180 -29.97 6.61 3.14
N ASP A 181 -30.32 6.19 1.92
CA ASP A 181 -30.28 4.78 1.55
C ASP A 181 -28.91 4.16 1.86
N ALA A 182 -28.91 3.07 2.65
CA ALA A 182 -27.69 2.41 3.12
C ALA A 182 -26.83 1.89 1.96
N ARG A 183 -27.46 1.41 0.89
CA ARG A 183 -26.76 0.93 -0.31
C ARG A 183 -26.07 2.08 -1.02
N VAL A 184 -26.71 3.24 -1.09
CA VAL A 184 -26.11 4.45 -1.70
C VAL A 184 -24.90 4.91 -0.90
N LEU A 185 -25.05 5.05 0.43
CA LEU A 185 -23.95 5.44 1.31
C LEU A 185 -22.76 4.48 1.18
N PHE A 186 -23.04 3.18 1.22
CA PHE A 186 -22.03 2.13 1.10
C PHE A 186 -21.29 2.22 -0.24
N GLN A 187 -22.02 2.19 -1.36
CA GLN A 187 -21.43 2.24 -2.70
C GLN A 187 -20.61 3.52 -2.92
N ALA A 188 -21.10 4.67 -2.44
CA ALA A 188 -20.36 5.93 -2.51
C ALA A 188 -19.08 5.88 -1.68
N THR A 189 -19.13 5.33 -0.47
CA THR A 189 -17.95 5.18 0.40
C THR A 189 -16.85 4.34 -0.28
N PHE A 190 -17.20 3.26 -0.97
CA PHE A 190 -16.22 2.49 -1.76
C PHE A 190 -15.63 3.27 -2.91
N ARG A 191 -16.48 3.98 -3.65
CA ARG A 191 -16.05 4.85 -4.75
C ARG A 191 -15.10 5.93 -4.23
N PHE A 192 -15.34 6.49 -3.06
CA PHE A 192 -14.45 7.45 -2.41
C PHE A 192 -13.12 6.84 -1.99
N LEU A 193 -13.11 5.64 -1.38
CA LEU A 193 -11.86 4.95 -1.07
C LEU A 193 -11.03 4.70 -2.34
N ALA A 194 -11.67 4.19 -3.40
CA ALA A 194 -11.00 3.95 -4.68
C ALA A 194 -10.47 5.26 -5.30
N ALA A 195 -11.27 6.32 -5.30
CA ALA A 195 -10.86 7.64 -5.79
C ALA A 195 -9.67 8.19 -4.99
N LYS A 196 -9.69 8.06 -3.65
CA LYS A 196 -8.58 8.47 -2.77
C LYS A 196 -7.29 7.71 -3.08
N ILE A 197 -7.37 6.39 -3.29
CA ILE A 197 -6.21 5.57 -3.64
C ILE A 197 -5.60 6.03 -4.97
N LEU A 198 -6.43 6.25 -5.98
CA LEU A 198 -5.97 6.72 -7.29
C LEU A 198 -5.33 8.12 -7.18
N ALA A 199 -5.95 9.03 -6.43
CA ALA A 199 -5.43 10.37 -6.19
C ALA A 199 -4.07 10.32 -5.47
N ASP A 200 -3.96 9.58 -4.36
CA ASP A 200 -2.73 9.49 -3.57
C ASP A 200 -1.59 8.80 -4.32
N ARG A 201 -1.92 7.88 -5.22
CA ARG A 201 -0.95 7.24 -6.13
C ARG A 201 -0.54 8.14 -7.30
N GLY A 202 -1.15 9.31 -7.47
CA GLY A 202 -0.92 10.18 -8.61
C GLY A 202 -1.35 9.52 -9.94
N HIS A 203 -2.34 8.64 -9.90
CA HIS A 203 -2.81 7.93 -11.07
C HIS A 203 -3.48 8.92 -12.04
N GLY A 204 -3.16 8.83 -13.34
CA GLY A 204 -3.64 9.81 -14.34
C GLY A 204 -5.16 9.96 -14.41
N ALA A 205 -5.92 8.90 -14.11
CA ALA A 205 -7.38 8.98 -14.03
C ALA A 205 -7.88 9.96 -12.97
N ALA A 206 -7.15 10.13 -11.86
CA ALA A 206 -7.53 11.05 -10.80
C ALA A 206 -7.35 12.53 -11.15
N LEU A 207 -6.65 12.83 -12.25
CA LEU A 207 -6.52 14.19 -12.77
C LEU A 207 -7.80 14.67 -13.49
N VAL A 208 -8.74 13.77 -13.76
CA VAL A 208 -9.95 14.05 -14.54
C VAL A 208 -11.06 14.67 -13.67
N TRP A 209 -11.06 14.40 -12.35
CA TRP A 209 -12.06 14.93 -11.43
C TRP A 209 -11.51 16.01 -10.50
N ASP A 210 -12.37 16.94 -10.11
CA ASP A 210 -12.08 17.91 -9.06
C ASP A 210 -12.25 17.24 -7.69
N GLY A 211 -11.16 17.09 -6.95
CA GLY A 211 -11.17 16.50 -5.62
C GLY A 211 -11.97 17.30 -4.58
N ASP A 212 -12.25 18.58 -4.84
CA ASP A 212 -13.06 19.46 -3.98
C ASP A 212 -14.58 19.38 -4.29
N ASP A 213 -14.96 18.75 -5.40
CA ASP A 213 -16.36 18.52 -5.78
C ASP A 213 -16.70 17.02 -5.72
N VAL A 214 -17.48 16.63 -4.71
CA VAL A 214 -17.93 15.24 -4.53
C VAL A 214 -18.67 14.69 -5.76
N ARG A 215 -19.39 15.54 -6.51
CA ARG A 215 -20.09 15.09 -7.73
C ARG A 215 -19.08 14.74 -8.81
N SER A 216 -18.12 15.63 -9.05
CA SER A 216 -17.02 15.39 -9.98
C SER A 216 -16.26 14.09 -9.64
N VAL A 217 -15.98 13.85 -8.36
CA VAL A 217 -15.32 12.61 -7.90
C VAL A 217 -16.15 11.37 -8.21
N LEU A 218 -17.45 11.38 -7.90
CA LEU A 218 -18.35 10.25 -8.16
C LEU A 218 -18.47 9.97 -9.67
N GLU A 219 -18.67 11.00 -10.49
CA GLU A 219 -18.77 10.85 -11.95
C GLU A 219 -17.45 10.33 -12.54
N GLY A 220 -16.32 10.87 -12.09
CA GLY A 220 -14.99 10.46 -12.55
C GLY A 220 -14.64 9.02 -12.21
N ILE A 221 -14.93 8.58 -10.98
CA ILE A 221 -14.63 7.21 -10.54
C ILE A 221 -15.61 6.19 -11.15
N GLU A 222 -16.88 6.57 -11.35
CA GLU A 222 -17.86 5.74 -12.08
C GLU A 222 -17.45 5.54 -13.53
N ALA A 223 -17.01 6.61 -14.21
CA ALA A 223 -16.50 6.54 -15.57
C ALA A 223 -15.24 5.67 -15.67
N TYR A 224 -14.29 5.82 -14.73
CA TYR A 224 -13.05 5.05 -14.71
C TYR A 224 -13.29 3.53 -14.60
N TYR A 225 -14.21 3.11 -13.73
CA TYR A 225 -14.54 1.69 -13.55
C TYR A 225 -15.65 1.19 -14.48
N GLY A 226 -16.20 2.04 -15.37
CA GLY A 226 -17.31 1.68 -16.25
C GLY A 226 -18.57 1.27 -15.50
N LEU A 227 -18.81 1.85 -14.32
CA LEU A 227 -19.94 1.54 -13.46
C LEU A 227 -21.20 2.24 -14.01
N GLY A 228 -21.79 1.68 -15.07
CA GLY A 228 -23.07 2.15 -15.59
C GLY A 228 -24.17 2.00 -14.54
N GLY A 229 -24.84 3.09 -14.17
CA GLY A 229 -25.94 3.06 -13.20
C GLY A 229 -26.58 4.42 -12.95
N PRO A 230 -27.72 4.47 -12.23
CA PRO A 230 -28.30 5.74 -11.78
C PRO A 230 -27.33 6.44 -10.82
N SER A 231 -27.21 7.77 -10.97
CA SER A 231 -26.33 8.59 -10.12
C SER A 231 -26.63 8.33 -8.65
N LEU A 232 -25.61 7.95 -7.87
CA LEU A 232 -25.72 7.75 -6.42
C LEU A 232 -26.21 9.02 -5.71
N ALA A 233 -25.98 10.18 -6.31
CA ALA A 233 -26.34 11.48 -5.76
C ALA A 233 -27.59 12.08 -6.43
N ALA A 234 -28.64 11.27 -6.59
CA ALA A 234 -29.90 11.70 -7.22
C ALA A 234 -30.63 12.85 -6.50
N SER A 235 -30.31 13.13 -5.23
CA SER A 235 -30.89 14.24 -4.47
C SER A 235 -29.82 15.14 -3.84
N SER A 236 -30.12 16.44 -3.71
CA SER A 236 -29.21 17.41 -3.08
C SER A 236 -28.88 17.07 -1.63
N ARG A 237 -29.83 16.47 -0.90
CA ARG A 237 -29.60 15.98 0.47
C ARG A 237 -28.61 14.83 0.51
N ALA A 238 -28.74 13.86 -0.40
CA ALA A 238 -27.79 12.76 -0.49
C ALA A 238 -26.39 13.27 -0.86
N LEU A 239 -26.30 14.19 -1.81
CA LEU A 239 -25.01 14.78 -2.20
C LEU A 239 -24.32 15.47 -1.02
N ALA A 240 -25.03 16.25 -0.20
CA ALA A 240 -24.46 16.91 0.98
C ALA A 240 -23.92 15.91 2.04
N ILE A 241 -24.61 14.79 2.22
CA ILE A 241 -24.17 13.72 3.14
C ILE A 241 -22.93 13.00 2.57
N LEU A 242 -22.94 12.71 1.27
CA LEU A 242 -21.80 12.08 0.60
C LEU A 242 -20.57 13.00 0.55
N ASP A 243 -20.78 14.30 0.46
CA ASP A 243 -19.74 15.33 0.53
C ASP A 243 -19.03 15.33 1.90
N GLU A 244 -19.79 15.20 2.99
CA GLU A 244 -19.23 15.03 4.35
C GLU A 244 -18.35 13.77 4.43
N VAL A 245 -18.84 12.65 3.90
CA VAL A 245 -18.11 11.37 3.87
C VAL A 245 -16.83 11.51 3.03
N TRP A 246 -16.92 12.11 1.85
CA TRP A 246 -15.77 12.32 0.99
C TRP A 246 -14.72 13.19 1.65
N ARG A 247 -15.09 14.30 2.30
CA ARG A 247 -14.15 15.14 3.04
C ARG A 247 -13.44 14.37 4.16
N GLY A 248 -14.16 13.51 4.88
CA GLY A 248 -13.57 12.66 5.92
C GLY A 248 -12.51 11.72 5.35
N ILE A 249 -12.83 10.99 4.27
CA ILE A 249 -11.89 10.07 3.61
C ILE A 249 -10.71 10.83 2.98
N ARG A 250 -10.98 11.94 2.29
CA ARG A 250 -9.95 12.76 1.63
C ARG A 250 -8.97 13.36 2.63
N GLY A 251 -9.45 13.78 3.80
CA GLY A 251 -8.64 14.30 4.90
C GLY A 251 -7.92 13.24 5.74
N GLY A 252 -8.14 11.96 5.46
CA GLY A 252 -7.48 10.85 6.14
C GLY A 252 -6.01 10.69 5.76
N ILE A 253 -5.41 9.60 6.25
CA ILE A 253 -4.01 9.25 5.98
C ILE A 253 -3.74 9.07 4.47
N ASN A 254 -2.47 9.13 4.08
CA ASN A 254 -2.06 8.84 2.70
C ASN A 254 -2.14 7.33 2.40
N PHE A 255 -2.87 6.96 1.34
CA PHE A 255 -3.16 5.58 0.94
C PHE A 255 -2.19 5.02 -0.10
N ARG A 256 -1.21 5.81 -0.54
CA ARG A 256 -0.29 5.44 -1.63
C ARG A 256 0.42 4.11 -1.35
N ASN A 257 0.77 3.88 -0.08
CA ASN A 257 1.52 2.71 0.36
C ASN A 257 0.66 1.57 0.93
N ILE A 258 -0.67 1.67 0.88
CA ILE A 258 -1.59 0.63 1.36
C ILE A 258 -1.68 -0.51 0.33
N SER A 259 -1.80 -1.76 0.81
CA SER A 259 -1.95 -2.94 -0.05
C SER A 259 -3.42 -3.20 -0.38
N ALA A 260 -3.68 -3.88 -1.50
CA ALA A 260 -5.05 -4.25 -1.89
C ALA A 260 -5.71 -5.14 -0.82
N ASP A 261 -4.93 -5.99 -0.16
CA ASP A 261 -5.39 -6.90 0.88
C ASP A 261 -5.92 -6.17 2.12
N ASP A 262 -5.31 -5.03 2.48
CA ASP A 262 -5.74 -4.28 3.67
C ASP A 262 -7.11 -3.62 3.42
N LEU A 263 -7.36 -3.22 2.18
CA LEU A 263 -8.67 -2.71 1.75
C LEU A 263 -9.72 -3.81 1.78
N ALA A 264 -9.38 -5.02 1.33
CA ALA A 264 -10.27 -6.18 1.42
C ALA A 264 -10.53 -6.59 2.88
N PHE A 265 -9.54 -6.50 3.76
CA PHE A 265 -9.72 -6.77 5.18
C PHE A 265 -10.65 -5.75 5.84
N VAL A 266 -10.44 -4.46 5.60
CA VAL A 266 -11.27 -3.38 6.15
C VAL A 266 -12.70 -3.46 5.59
N TYR A 267 -12.86 -3.85 4.33
CA TYR A 267 -14.16 -4.20 3.76
C TYR A 267 -14.90 -5.23 4.61
N GLU A 268 -14.28 -6.39 4.87
CA GLU A 268 -14.91 -7.50 5.59
C GLU A 268 -15.23 -7.19 7.06
N ASN A 269 -14.44 -6.33 7.70
CA ASN A 269 -14.56 -6.08 9.14
C ASN A 269 -15.34 -4.82 9.50
N THR A 270 -15.21 -3.76 8.69
CA THR A 270 -15.85 -2.47 8.98
C THR A 270 -17.21 -2.35 8.30
N PHE A 271 -17.39 -2.96 7.13
CA PHE A 271 -18.57 -2.75 6.28
C PHE A 271 -19.52 -3.95 6.20
N VAL A 272 -19.02 -5.17 6.43
CA VAL A 272 -19.82 -6.39 6.41
C VAL A 272 -20.09 -6.83 7.85
N THR A 273 -21.19 -6.36 8.45
CA THR A 273 -21.60 -6.80 9.80
C THR A 273 -22.19 -8.22 9.76
N SER A 274 -22.31 -8.86 10.92
CA SER A 274 -22.96 -10.17 11.06
C SER A 274 -24.37 -10.20 10.48
N GLU A 275 -25.13 -9.10 10.62
CA GLU A 275 -26.45 -8.96 10.01
C GLU A 275 -26.37 -8.88 8.48
N VAL A 276 -25.43 -8.11 7.92
CA VAL A 276 -25.22 -8.00 6.47
C VAL A 276 -24.75 -9.34 5.88
N ARG A 277 -23.94 -10.14 6.59
CA ARG A 277 -23.55 -11.51 6.19
C ARG A 277 -24.75 -12.45 6.11
N ALA A 278 -25.66 -12.36 7.07
CA ALA A 278 -26.87 -13.19 7.11
C ALA A 278 -27.87 -12.79 6.01
N GLU A 279 -27.93 -11.51 5.66
CA GLU A 279 -28.86 -10.98 4.65
C GLU A 279 -28.36 -11.15 3.20
N LEU A 280 -27.04 -11.07 2.96
CA LEU A 280 -26.45 -11.10 1.61
C LEU A 280 -25.68 -12.40 1.28
N GLY A 281 -25.46 -13.30 2.24
CA GLY A 281 -24.84 -14.61 2.02
C GLY A 281 -23.37 -14.58 1.59
N THR A 282 -22.66 -13.48 1.83
CA THR A 282 -21.27 -13.28 1.43
C THR A 282 -20.31 -13.75 2.53
N HIS A 283 -19.49 -14.76 2.22
CA HIS A 283 -18.36 -15.20 3.06
C HIS A 283 -17.06 -15.10 2.26
N SER A 284 -16.12 -14.26 2.71
CA SER A 284 -14.77 -14.22 2.13
C SER A 284 -13.87 -15.31 2.72
N THR A 285 -12.98 -15.85 1.89
CA THR A 285 -11.95 -16.81 2.32
C THR A 285 -10.85 -16.06 3.07
N PRO A 286 -10.53 -16.41 4.32
CA PRO A 286 -9.42 -15.79 5.05
C PRO A 286 -8.11 -15.91 4.27
N ARG A 287 -7.34 -14.82 4.19
CA ARG A 287 -6.09 -14.74 3.42
C ARG A 287 -5.13 -15.90 3.66
N GLN A 288 -4.90 -16.26 4.92
CA GLN A 288 -3.99 -17.36 5.26
C GLN A 288 -4.42 -18.70 4.63
N MET A 289 -5.73 -18.90 4.44
CA MET A 289 -6.27 -20.05 3.71
C MET A 289 -6.08 -19.90 2.20
N ALA A 290 -6.35 -18.73 1.62
CA ALA A 290 -6.14 -18.48 0.20
C ALA A 290 -4.65 -18.66 -0.19
N GLU A 291 -3.73 -18.07 0.58
CA GLU A 291 -2.29 -18.23 0.40
C GLU A 291 -1.84 -19.68 0.61
N HIS A 292 -2.40 -20.40 1.59
CA HIS A 292 -2.13 -21.83 1.77
C HIS A 292 -2.52 -22.66 0.55
N VAL A 293 -3.73 -22.42 0.01
CA VAL A 293 -4.25 -23.13 -1.17
C VAL A 293 -3.41 -22.80 -2.40
N VAL A 294 -3.17 -21.53 -2.71
CA VAL A 294 -2.35 -21.11 -3.86
C VAL A 294 -0.92 -21.64 -3.74
N ARG A 295 -0.35 -21.65 -2.53
CA ARG A 295 0.99 -22.21 -2.30
C ARG A 295 1.03 -23.71 -2.59
N ARG A 296 -0.02 -24.47 -2.25
CA ARG A 296 -0.10 -25.92 -2.56
C ARG A 296 -0.20 -26.22 -4.06
N LEU A 297 -0.63 -25.26 -4.88
CA LEU A 297 -0.73 -25.43 -6.33
C LEU A 297 0.64 -25.40 -7.03
N GLU A 298 1.70 -24.96 -6.33
CA GLU A 298 3.09 -24.92 -6.83
C GLU A 298 3.23 -24.28 -8.23
N LEU A 299 2.40 -23.27 -8.54
CA LEU A 299 2.30 -22.69 -9.87
C LEU A 299 3.65 -22.15 -10.40
N TRP A 300 4.55 -21.77 -9.48
CA TRP A 300 5.91 -21.33 -9.80
C TRP A 300 6.81 -22.41 -10.41
N ARG A 301 6.43 -23.70 -10.33
CA ARG A 301 7.14 -24.80 -11.00
C ARG A 301 6.72 -24.98 -12.45
N LYS A 302 5.62 -24.34 -12.88
CA LYS A 302 5.16 -24.43 -14.26
C LYS A 302 5.85 -23.37 -15.12
N THR A 303 6.48 -23.83 -16.20
CA THR A 303 7.18 -22.99 -17.19
C THR A 303 6.25 -22.41 -18.26
N GLU A 304 5.01 -22.87 -18.34
CA GLU A 304 4.00 -22.42 -19.31
C GLU A 304 3.00 -21.41 -18.69
N ARG A 305 2.35 -20.60 -19.54
CA ARG A 305 1.29 -19.67 -19.10
C ARG A 305 0.16 -20.42 -18.41
N CYS A 306 0.02 -20.23 -17.10
CA CYS A 306 -1.07 -20.80 -16.33
C CYS A 306 -2.31 -19.90 -16.39
N LYS A 307 -3.48 -20.49 -16.67
CA LYS A 307 -4.77 -19.81 -16.55
C LYS A 307 -5.40 -20.24 -15.23
N VAL A 308 -5.66 -19.27 -14.36
CA VAL A 308 -6.37 -19.47 -13.09
C VAL A 308 -7.79 -18.95 -13.28
N TYR A 309 -8.78 -19.74 -12.89
CA TYR A 309 -10.19 -19.39 -12.94
C TYR A 309 -10.78 -19.65 -11.55
N GLU A 310 -11.29 -18.58 -10.92
CA GLU A 310 -11.99 -18.66 -9.65
C GLU A 310 -13.45 -18.25 -9.88
N PRO A 311 -14.40 -19.21 -9.87
CA PRO A 311 -15.79 -18.94 -10.25
C PRO A 311 -16.58 -18.14 -9.19
N PHE A 312 -16.06 -18.02 -7.97
CA PHE A 312 -16.71 -17.33 -6.85
C PHE A 312 -15.74 -16.41 -6.11
N THR A 313 -15.13 -15.46 -6.82
CA THR A 313 -13.99 -14.65 -6.31
C THR A 313 -14.32 -13.72 -5.16
N GLY A 314 -15.61 -13.39 -4.92
CA GLY A 314 -15.97 -12.33 -3.99
C GLY A 314 -15.25 -11.02 -4.35
N ALA A 315 -14.42 -10.50 -3.44
CA ALA A 315 -13.62 -9.30 -3.65
C ALA A 315 -12.43 -9.45 -4.63
N GLY A 316 -12.12 -10.68 -5.08
CA GLY A 316 -11.01 -10.96 -6.00
C GLY A 316 -9.80 -11.53 -5.28
#